data_AF-A0A8K0HFW6-F1
#
_entry.id   AF-A0A8K0HFW6-F1
#
_cell.length_a   1.000
_cell.length_b   1.000
_cell.length_c   1.000
_cell.angle_alpha   90.00
_cell.angle_beta   90.00
_cell.angle_gamma   90.00
#
_symmetry.space_group_name_H-M   'P 1'
#
loop_
_entity.id
_entity.type
_entity.pdbx_description
1 polymer ?
#
loop_
_entity_poly.entity_id
_entity_poly.type
_entity_poly.pdbx_seq_one_letter_code
_entity_poly.pdbx_strand_id
1 'polypeptide(L)'
;MAHATEKKEWRPVEEINWIVYRIRRVLHQNCIQNKERTKNPSSRRVTQPKMAFDILLETIRFCSKAPTQPEIETPPSMATKVYIVYYSMYGHVEKLAEEIQKGAASVEGVEVKLWQVPETLQDEILGKMGAPPKSDVPIITPSELAEADGLLFGFPTRFGMMAAQFKAFLDATGGLWRTQQLAGKPAGIFYSTGSQGGGQETTPLTAITQLVHHGMVFVPIGYTFGAGMFEMEKVKGGSPYGAGTFAGDGTRQPSEIELEQAFHQGKYFAGIAKKLKGTA
;
A
#
# COMPACT_ATOMS: atom_id res chain seq x y z
N MET A 1 -3.65 -51.06 14.36
CA MET A 1 -5.00 -50.85 13.80
C MET A 1 -5.57 -49.58 14.39
N ALA A 2 -5.70 -48.54 13.57
CA ALA A 2 -6.75 -47.50 13.60
C ALA A 2 -6.29 -46.37 12.67
N HIS A 3 -7.06 -46.17 11.61
CA HIS A 3 -6.84 -45.27 10.49
C HIS A 3 -6.85 -43.80 10.92
N ALA A 4 -5.85 -43.03 10.46
CA ALA A 4 -5.96 -41.58 10.34
C ALA A 4 -6.27 -41.26 8.87
N THR A 5 -7.49 -40.77 8.65
CA THR A 5 -8.02 -40.34 7.35
C THR A 5 -7.37 -39.04 6.89
N GLU A 6 -6.74 -39.12 5.72
CA GLU A 6 -6.18 -38.05 4.92
C GLU A 6 -7.30 -37.09 4.45
N LYS A 7 -7.27 -35.82 4.88
CA LYS A 7 -8.17 -34.78 4.36
C LYS A 7 -7.70 -34.40 2.96
N LYS A 8 -8.40 -34.86 1.92
CA LYS A 8 -8.22 -34.39 0.53
C LYS A 8 -8.66 -32.93 0.41
N GLU A 9 -7.68 -32.09 0.14
CA GLU A 9 -7.81 -30.69 -0.22
C GLU A 9 -8.46 -30.56 -1.61
N TRP A 10 -9.47 -29.69 -1.72
CA TRP A 10 -10.23 -29.42 -2.94
C TRP A 10 -9.38 -28.63 -3.95
N ARG A 11 -9.25 -29.13 -5.20
CA ARG A 11 -8.60 -28.41 -6.31
C ARG A 11 -9.64 -27.98 -7.38
N PRO A 12 -9.97 -26.66 -7.53
CA PRO A 12 -11.05 -26.21 -8.41
C PRO A 12 -10.68 -26.02 -9.90
N VAL A 13 -9.42 -26.20 -10.29
CA VAL A 13 -8.92 -25.70 -11.59
C VAL A 13 -9.19 -26.65 -12.77
N GLU A 14 -9.43 -27.94 -12.49
CA GLU A 14 -9.59 -28.96 -13.55
C GLU A 14 -11.02 -29.04 -14.12
N GLU A 15 -12.06 -28.75 -13.32
CA GLU A 15 -13.46 -28.81 -13.77
C GLU A 15 -13.86 -27.62 -14.66
N ILE A 16 -13.31 -26.43 -14.41
CA ILE A 16 -13.58 -25.22 -15.21
C ILE A 16 -13.06 -25.41 -16.64
N ASN A 17 -11.86 -25.99 -16.78
CA ASN A 17 -11.28 -26.29 -18.09
C ASN A 17 -12.11 -27.33 -18.86
N TRP A 18 -12.72 -28.30 -18.16
CA TRP A 18 -13.58 -29.31 -18.78
C TRP A 18 -14.90 -28.72 -19.31
N ILE A 19 -15.52 -27.80 -18.56
CA ILE A 19 -16.77 -27.12 -18.98
C ILE A 19 -16.51 -26.20 -20.17
N VAL A 20 -15.44 -25.40 -20.15
CA VAL A 20 -15.05 -24.52 -21.27
C VAL A 20 -14.75 -25.33 -22.54
N TYR A 21 -14.08 -26.48 -22.39
CA TYR A 21 -13.80 -27.39 -23.51
C TYR A 21 -15.10 -27.97 -24.13
N ARG A 22 -16.09 -28.33 -23.31
CA ARG A 22 -17.37 -28.88 -23.77
C ARG A 22 -18.21 -27.84 -24.52
N ILE A 23 -18.23 -26.59 -24.05
CA ILE A 23 -18.92 -25.46 -24.71
C ILE A 23 -18.29 -25.16 -26.08
N ARG A 24 -16.95 -25.11 -26.16
CA ARG A 24 -16.25 -24.90 -27.45
C ARG A 24 -16.56 -26.01 -28.46
N ARG A 25 -16.66 -27.26 -28.01
CA ARG A 25 -16.95 -28.40 -28.89
C ARG A 25 -18.37 -28.34 -29.49
N VAL A 26 -19.37 -27.94 -28.69
CA VAL A 26 -20.77 -27.78 -29.13
C VAL A 26 -20.92 -26.61 -30.11
N LEU A 27 -20.28 -25.48 -29.84
CA LEU A 27 -20.30 -24.32 -30.75
C LEU A 27 -19.62 -24.63 -32.08
N HIS A 28 -18.54 -25.42 -32.06
CA HIS A 28 -17.83 -25.80 -33.29
C HIS A 28 -18.65 -26.77 -34.17
N GLN A 29 -19.35 -27.74 -33.57
CA GLN A 29 -20.21 -28.68 -34.30
C GLN A 29 -21.42 -28.00 -34.96
N ASN A 30 -22.04 -27.03 -34.28
CA ASN A 30 -23.16 -26.25 -34.86
C ASN A 30 -22.72 -25.35 -36.02
N CYS A 31 -21.48 -24.86 -36.00
CA CYS A 31 -20.93 -24.03 -37.08
C CYS A 31 -20.60 -24.86 -38.34
N ILE A 32 -20.20 -26.13 -38.18
CA ILE A 32 -19.93 -27.06 -39.29
C ILE A 32 -21.24 -27.50 -39.96
N GLN A 33 -22.28 -27.83 -39.19
CA GLN A 33 -23.58 -28.23 -39.75
C GLN A 33 -24.29 -27.11 -40.54
N ASN A 34 -24.09 -25.84 -40.16
CA ASN A 34 -24.63 -24.70 -40.92
C ASN A 34 -23.89 -24.43 -42.24
N LYS A 35 -22.62 -24.86 -42.37
CA LYS A 35 -21.81 -24.70 -43.59
C LYS A 35 -22.15 -25.71 -44.69
N GLU A 36 -22.66 -26.89 -44.32
CA GLU A 36 -23.08 -27.91 -45.29
C GLU A 36 -24.48 -27.67 -45.85
N ARG A 37 -25.32 -26.89 -45.15
CA ARG A 37 -26.72 -26.62 -45.53
C ARG A 37 -26.88 -25.55 -46.62
N THR A 38 -25.81 -24.85 -47.01
CA THR A 38 -25.85 -23.77 -48.03
C THR A 38 -25.49 -24.22 -49.45
N LYS A 39 -25.40 -25.53 -49.73
CA LYS A 39 -24.93 -26.07 -51.03
C LYS A 39 -26.00 -26.61 -51.99
N ASN A 40 -27.31 -26.46 -51.73
CA ASN A 40 -28.34 -26.94 -52.67
C ASN A 40 -29.59 -26.03 -52.74
N PRO A 41 -29.92 -25.34 -53.86
CA PRO A 41 -30.96 -24.30 -53.89
C PRO A 41 -32.40 -24.77 -54.18
N SER A 42 -32.69 -26.07 -54.24
CA SER A 42 -33.98 -26.59 -54.75
C SER A 42 -34.84 -27.30 -53.69
N SER A 43 -35.41 -26.54 -52.76
CA SER A 43 -36.74 -26.81 -52.18
C SER A 43 -37.13 -25.70 -51.21
N ARG A 44 -37.72 -24.63 -51.73
CA ARG A 44 -38.44 -23.68 -50.89
C ARG A 44 -39.77 -24.31 -50.46
N ARG A 45 -39.84 -24.75 -49.20
CA ARG A 45 -41.10 -24.81 -48.47
C ARG A 45 -40.94 -23.99 -47.20
N VAL A 46 -41.55 -22.81 -47.22
CA VAL A 46 -41.62 -21.90 -46.07
C VAL A 46 -42.56 -22.54 -45.06
N THR A 47 -42.00 -23.20 -44.05
CA THR A 47 -42.72 -23.52 -42.81
C THR A 47 -41.76 -23.43 -41.63
N GLN A 48 -42.17 -22.62 -40.65
CA GLN A 48 -41.69 -22.52 -39.26
C GLN A 48 -40.64 -21.44 -38.91
N PRO A 49 -41.11 -20.21 -38.58
CA PRO A 49 -40.39 -19.28 -37.70
C PRO A 49 -40.56 -19.62 -36.20
N LYS A 50 -41.41 -20.59 -35.84
CA LYS A 50 -41.75 -20.88 -34.43
C LYS A 50 -40.65 -21.64 -33.68
N MET A 51 -40.02 -22.65 -34.32
CA MET A 51 -39.07 -23.52 -33.64
C MET A 51 -37.80 -22.79 -33.14
N ALA A 52 -37.30 -21.82 -33.89
CA ALA A 52 -36.13 -21.04 -33.49
C ALA A 52 -36.43 -20.05 -32.34
N PHE A 53 -37.67 -19.54 -32.29
CA PHE A 53 -38.12 -18.64 -31.22
C PHE A 53 -38.40 -19.41 -29.93
N ASP A 54 -38.95 -20.62 -30.04
CA ASP A 54 -39.21 -21.50 -28.90
C ASP A 54 -37.90 -22.00 -28.27
N ILE A 55 -36.90 -22.35 -29.07
CA ILE A 55 -35.55 -22.72 -28.58
C ILE A 55 -34.87 -21.52 -27.88
N LEU A 56 -35.00 -20.32 -28.44
CA LEU A 56 -34.45 -19.10 -27.83
C LEU A 56 -35.13 -18.80 -26.49
N LEU A 57 -36.46 -18.94 -26.42
CA LEU A 57 -37.24 -18.74 -25.19
C LEU A 57 -36.95 -19.83 -24.14
N GLU A 58 -36.75 -21.09 -24.52
CA GLU A 58 -36.32 -22.15 -23.60
C GLU A 58 -34.91 -21.91 -23.09
N THR A 59 -33.99 -21.43 -23.93
CA THR A 59 -32.62 -21.09 -23.52
C THR A 59 -32.61 -19.91 -22.53
N ILE A 60 -33.44 -18.89 -22.77
CA ILE A 60 -33.61 -17.75 -21.85
C ILE A 60 -34.26 -18.21 -20.53
N ARG A 61 -35.27 -19.10 -20.58
CA ARG A 61 -35.89 -19.68 -19.38
C ARG A 61 -34.94 -20.58 -18.59
N PHE A 62 -34.04 -21.30 -19.27
CA PHE A 62 -33.01 -22.12 -18.63
C PHE A 62 -31.96 -21.24 -17.93
N CYS A 63 -31.52 -20.14 -18.57
CA CYS A 63 -30.66 -19.13 -17.93
C CYS A 63 -31.34 -18.42 -16.75
N SER A 64 -32.66 -18.16 -16.82
CA SER A 64 -33.43 -17.53 -15.75
C SER A 64 -33.67 -18.44 -14.53
N LYS A 65 -33.49 -19.76 -14.67
CA LYS A 65 -33.62 -20.75 -13.59
C LYS A 65 -32.28 -21.27 -13.09
N ALA A 66 -31.17 -20.75 -13.60
CA ALA A 66 -29.86 -21.04 -13.01
C ALA A 66 -29.90 -20.56 -11.55
N PRO A 67 -29.57 -21.43 -10.58
CA PRO A 67 -29.45 -20.99 -9.19
C PRO A 67 -28.49 -19.80 -9.18
N THR A 68 -28.94 -18.69 -8.58
CA THR A 68 -28.06 -17.56 -8.27
C THR A 68 -26.80 -18.14 -7.66
N GLN A 69 -25.65 -17.94 -8.31
CA GLN A 69 -24.39 -18.37 -7.74
C GLN A 69 -24.36 -17.82 -6.31
N PRO A 70 -24.03 -18.64 -5.30
CA PRO A 70 -23.80 -18.10 -3.99
C PRO A 70 -22.81 -16.95 -4.17
N GLU A 71 -23.16 -15.76 -3.69
CA GLU A 71 -22.19 -14.66 -3.58
C GLU A 71 -20.95 -15.27 -2.97
N ILE A 72 -19.87 -15.31 -3.76
CA ILE A 72 -18.56 -15.64 -3.22
C ILE A 72 -18.29 -14.46 -2.29
N GLU A 73 -18.57 -14.62 -1.00
CA GLU A 73 -18.06 -13.74 0.02
C GLU A 73 -16.55 -13.69 -0.22
N THR A 74 -16.09 -12.58 -0.80
CA THR A 74 -14.67 -12.28 -0.85
C THR A 74 -14.20 -12.38 0.59
N PRO A 75 -13.20 -13.23 0.91
CA PRO A 75 -12.64 -13.24 2.24
C PRO A 75 -12.28 -11.79 2.59
N PRO A 76 -12.55 -11.32 3.83
CA PRO A 76 -12.36 -9.93 4.19
C PRO A 76 -10.97 -9.54 3.70
N SER A 77 -10.91 -8.62 2.73
CA SER A 77 -9.64 -8.22 2.16
C SER A 77 -8.80 -7.74 3.33
N MET A 78 -7.78 -8.50 3.72
CA MET A 78 -6.98 -8.16 4.89
C MET A 78 -6.47 -6.75 4.67
N ALA A 79 -6.91 -5.80 5.50
CA ALA A 79 -6.61 -4.38 5.32
C ALA A 79 -5.09 -4.20 5.17
N THR A 80 -4.66 -3.35 4.23
CA THR A 80 -3.25 -3.03 4.05
C THR A 80 -2.76 -2.28 5.28
N LYS A 81 -1.76 -2.81 5.98
CA LYS A 81 -1.22 -2.19 7.19
C LYS A 81 -0.10 -1.22 6.83
N VAL A 82 -0.27 0.06 7.13
CA VAL A 82 0.77 1.07 6.98
C VAL A 82 1.23 1.53 8.36
N TYR A 83 2.52 1.36 8.65
CA TYR A 83 3.11 1.85 9.89
C TYR A 83 3.86 3.16 9.63
N ILE A 84 3.53 4.18 10.41
CA ILE A 84 4.25 5.45 10.45
C ILE A 84 5.12 5.41 11.69
N VAL A 85 6.42 5.24 11.49
CA VAL A 85 7.41 5.07 12.57
C VAL A 85 8.28 6.32 12.61
N TYR A 86 8.28 7.03 13.73
CA TYR A 86 8.98 8.31 13.82
C TYR A 86 9.82 8.48 15.09
N TYR A 87 10.83 9.33 15.00
CA TYR A 87 11.46 9.99 16.13
C TYR A 87 11.10 11.47 16.13
N SER A 88 10.68 12.01 17.27
CA SER A 88 10.45 13.44 17.46
C SER A 88 11.02 13.88 18.80
N MET A 89 11.90 14.89 18.78
CA MET A 89 12.42 15.49 20.01
C MET A 89 11.55 16.66 20.48
N TYR A 90 11.12 17.52 19.54
CA TYR A 90 10.40 18.77 19.83
C TYR A 90 9.01 18.83 19.17
N GLY A 91 8.38 17.69 18.87
CA GLY A 91 7.02 17.62 18.33
C GLY A 91 6.84 17.89 16.82
N HIS A 92 7.78 18.55 16.14
CA HIS A 92 7.62 18.91 14.72
C HIS A 92 7.40 17.71 13.78
N VAL A 93 8.17 16.63 13.97
CA VAL A 93 8.05 15.40 13.14
C VAL A 93 6.76 14.66 13.49
N GLU A 94 6.37 14.65 14.75
CA GLU A 94 5.12 14.05 15.21
C GLU A 94 3.90 14.73 14.55
N LYS A 95 3.87 16.06 14.49
CA LYS A 95 2.81 16.80 13.78
C LYS A 95 2.71 16.43 12.30
N LEU A 96 3.85 16.24 11.62
CA LEU A 96 3.84 15.71 10.25
C LEU A 96 3.33 14.27 10.21
N ALA A 97 3.72 13.44 11.17
CA ALA A 97 3.34 12.03 11.24
C ALA A 97 1.82 11.86 11.45
N GLU A 98 1.21 12.69 12.29
CA GLU A 98 -0.25 12.76 12.47
C GLU A 98 -0.96 13.14 11.17
N GLU A 99 -0.43 14.10 10.42
CA GLU A 99 -1.03 14.54 9.16
C GLU A 99 -0.87 13.49 8.05
N ILE A 100 0.29 12.83 7.98
CA ILE A 100 0.52 11.67 7.13
C ILE A 100 -0.45 10.54 7.51
N GLN A 101 -0.72 10.33 8.79
CA GLN A 101 -1.68 9.32 9.26
C GLN A 101 -3.08 9.61 8.72
N LYS A 102 -3.54 10.86 8.81
CA LYS A 102 -4.84 11.28 8.24
C LYS A 102 -4.89 11.02 6.74
N GLY A 103 -3.83 11.38 6.02
CA GLY A 103 -3.69 11.14 4.59
C GLY A 103 -3.79 9.66 4.23
N ALA A 104 -3.01 8.82 4.91
CA ALA A 104 -2.97 7.38 4.67
C ALA A 104 -4.31 6.71 5.03
N ALA A 105 -4.93 7.09 6.14
CA ALA A 105 -6.21 6.56 6.60
C ALA A 105 -7.38 6.96 5.70
N SER A 106 -7.23 8.00 4.86
CA SER A 106 -8.24 8.36 3.85
C SER A 106 -8.38 7.35 2.71
N VAL A 107 -7.48 6.36 2.61
CA VAL A 107 -7.51 5.31 1.58
C VAL A 107 -8.28 4.10 2.11
N GLU A 108 -9.39 3.77 1.44
CA GLU A 108 -10.22 2.62 1.81
C GLU A 108 -9.42 1.30 1.86
N GLY A 109 -9.64 0.49 2.90
CA GLY A 109 -8.97 -0.79 3.08
C GLY A 109 -7.52 -0.67 3.55
N VAL A 110 -7.09 0.50 4.06
CA VAL A 110 -5.79 0.72 4.69
C VAL A 110 -5.98 0.95 6.19
N GLU A 111 -5.28 0.17 7.01
CA GLU A 111 -5.16 0.37 8.46
C GLU A 111 -3.83 1.07 8.74
N VAL A 112 -3.85 2.18 9.49
CA VAL A 112 -2.66 2.98 9.78
C VAL A 112 -2.35 2.98 11.27
N LYS A 113 -1.10 2.68 11.63
CA LYS A 113 -0.63 2.78 13.02
C LYS A 113 0.54 3.74 13.13
N LEU A 114 0.53 4.52 14.20
CA LEU A 114 1.56 5.48 14.52
C LEU A 114 2.44 4.92 15.64
N TRP A 115 3.75 5.07 15.47
CA TRP A 115 4.75 4.45 16.35
C TRP A 115 5.91 5.41 16.62
N GLN A 116 6.34 5.46 17.87
CA GLN A 116 7.56 6.15 18.29
C GLN A 116 8.74 5.18 18.33
N VAL A 117 9.92 5.61 17.89
CA VAL A 117 11.16 4.88 18.19
C VAL A 117 11.64 5.19 19.61
N PRO A 118 12.32 4.25 20.29
CA PRO A 118 12.85 4.47 21.63
C PRO A 118 13.78 5.68 21.72
N GLU A 119 13.69 6.42 22.83
CA GLU A 119 14.65 7.47 23.17
C GLU A 119 15.97 6.86 23.66
N THR A 120 17.09 7.50 23.32
CA THR A 120 18.44 7.03 23.70
C THR A 120 19.14 7.97 24.67
N LEU A 121 18.67 9.22 24.79
CA LEU A 121 19.20 10.17 25.76
C LEU A 121 18.59 9.94 27.14
N GLN A 122 19.37 10.20 28.17
CA GLN A 122 18.90 10.16 29.56
C GLN A 122 17.96 11.35 29.85
N ASP A 123 16.99 11.15 30.74
CA ASP A 123 16.01 12.18 31.13
C ASP A 123 16.66 13.48 31.62
N GLU A 124 17.80 13.39 32.32
CA GLU A 124 18.55 14.58 32.76
C GLU A 124 19.03 15.43 31.57
N ILE A 125 19.52 14.79 30.50
CA ILE A 125 19.99 15.47 29.30
C ILE A 125 18.80 16.06 28.54
N LEU A 126 17.69 15.32 28.44
CA LEU A 126 16.44 15.82 27.83
C LEU A 126 15.93 17.07 28.57
N GLY A 127 15.96 17.06 29.90
CA GLY A 127 15.60 18.19 30.74
C GLY A 127 16.49 19.42 30.47
N LYS A 128 17.81 19.24 30.38
CA LYS A 128 18.75 20.33 30.05
C LYS A 128 18.56 20.88 28.63
N MET A 129 18.09 20.06 27.70
CA MET A 129 17.79 20.44 26.33
C MET A 129 16.42 21.11 26.17
N GLY A 130 15.59 21.14 27.23
CA GLY A 130 14.22 21.64 27.15
C GLY A 130 13.33 20.78 26.25
N ALA A 131 13.61 19.48 26.13
CA ALA A 131 12.77 18.58 25.37
C ALA A 131 11.41 18.44 26.06
N PRO A 132 10.28 18.60 25.34
CA PRO A 132 8.96 18.35 25.89
C PRO A 132 8.78 16.86 26.23
N PRO A 133 7.82 16.54 27.12
CA PRO A 133 7.40 15.15 27.34
C PRO A 133 6.97 14.49 26.01
N LYS A 134 7.25 13.19 25.89
CA LYS A 134 6.76 12.38 24.76
C LYS A 134 5.25 12.21 24.85
N SER A 135 4.60 12.04 23.70
CA SER A 135 3.18 11.69 23.65
C SER A 135 2.94 10.23 24.02
N ASP A 136 1.67 9.87 24.16
CA ASP A 136 1.20 8.52 24.49
C ASP A 136 1.27 7.53 23.30
N VAL A 137 1.81 7.94 22.15
CA VAL A 137 1.99 7.05 20.99
C VAL A 137 2.92 5.89 21.39
N PRO A 138 2.55 4.63 21.11
CA PRO A 138 3.32 3.48 21.58
C PRO A 138 4.72 3.42 20.96
N ILE A 139 5.65 2.83 21.72
CA ILE A 139 7.02 2.60 21.28
C ILE A 139 7.08 1.29 20.48
N ILE A 140 7.66 1.33 19.29
CA ILE A 140 7.83 0.15 18.44
C ILE A 140 9.15 -0.57 18.70
N THR A 141 9.12 -1.89 18.64
CA THR A 141 10.30 -2.76 18.61
C THR A 141 10.71 -3.10 17.17
N PRO A 142 12.00 -3.37 16.90
CA PRO A 142 12.45 -3.68 15.54
C PRO A 142 11.65 -4.80 14.86
N SER A 143 11.29 -5.86 15.58
CA SER A 143 10.54 -7.00 15.02
C SER A 143 9.15 -6.66 14.48
N GLU A 144 8.48 -5.66 15.06
CA GLU A 144 7.12 -5.26 14.65
C GLU A 144 7.08 -4.63 13.26
N LEU A 145 8.23 -4.18 12.72
CA LEU A 145 8.32 -3.67 11.34
C LEU A 145 7.84 -4.69 10.30
N ALA A 146 8.02 -6.00 10.57
CA ALA A 146 7.65 -7.06 9.65
C ALA A 146 6.13 -7.18 9.47
N GLU A 147 5.33 -6.72 10.44
CA GLU A 147 3.87 -6.78 10.42
C GLU A 147 3.23 -5.77 9.45
N ALA A 148 3.96 -4.72 9.09
CA ALA A 148 3.48 -3.69 8.18
C ALA A 148 3.56 -4.15 6.72
N ASP A 149 2.57 -3.80 5.91
CA ASP A 149 2.64 -3.93 4.45
C ASP A 149 3.38 -2.74 3.82
N GLY A 150 3.41 -1.58 4.49
CA GLY A 150 4.16 -0.40 4.06
C GLY A 150 4.64 0.44 5.24
N LEU A 151 5.79 1.10 5.09
CA LEU A 151 6.47 1.82 6.16
C LEU A 151 6.75 3.27 5.79
N LEU A 152 6.41 4.22 6.65
CA LEU A 152 6.78 5.62 6.52
C LEU A 152 7.66 6.02 7.71
N PHE A 153 8.88 6.47 7.42
CA PHE A 153 9.90 6.75 8.44
C PHE A 153 10.11 8.25 8.63
N GLY A 154 9.94 8.72 9.87
CA GLY A 154 9.99 10.13 10.23
C GLY A 154 11.13 10.47 11.19
N PHE A 155 11.95 11.47 10.91
CA PHE A 155 12.99 11.90 11.86
C PHE A 155 13.46 13.34 11.64
N PRO A 156 13.90 14.05 12.70
CA PRO A 156 14.55 15.33 12.55
C PRO A 156 15.96 15.12 11.99
N THR A 157 16.42 16.08 11.19
CA THR A 157 17.80 16.07 10.71
C THR A 157 18.80 16.25 11.86
N ARG A 158 19.93 15.58 11.75
CA ARG A 158 21.16 15.85 12.48
C ARG A 158 22.27 15.95 11.44
N PHE A 159 22.60 17.18 11.06
CA PHE A 159 23.66 17.50 10.09
C PHE A 159 23.49 16.81 8.74
N GLY A 160 22.26 16.75 8.21
CA GLY A 160 21.98 16.11 6.91
C GLY A 160 21.82 14.60 6.96
N MET A 161 21.69 14.03 8.17
CA MET A 161 21.40 12.61 8.41
C MET A 161 20.23 12.45 9.38
N MET A 162 19.73 11.23 9.54
CA MET A 162 18.75 10.90 10.57
C MET A 162 19.30 11.10 11.99
N ALA A 163 18.41 11.30 12.96
CA ALA A 163 18.79 11.35 14.37
C ALA A 163 19.36 10.00 14.88
N ALA A 164 20.26 10.07 15.86
CA ALA A 164 20.94 8.90 16.41
C ALA A 164 19.97 7.86 16.97
N GLN A 165 18.85 8.30 17.57
CA GLN A 165 17.77 7.45 18.06
C GLN A 165 17.19 6.58 16.94
N PHE A 166 16.90 7.20 15.80
CA PHE A 166 16.36 6.50 14.65
C PHE A 166 17.40 5.56 14.02
N LYS A 167 18.66 5.99 13.97
CA LYS A 167 19.76 5.16 13.47
C LYS A 167 19.98 3.93 14.36
N ALA A 168 19.96 4.08 15.68
CA ALA A 168 20.08 2.99 16.64
C ALA A 168 18.93 1.98 16.51
N PHE A 169 17.70 2.47 16.30
CA PHE A 169 16.55 1.62 16.00
C PHE A 169 16.75 0.78 14.74
N LEU A 170 17.23 1.40 13.65
CA LEU A 170 17.54 0.67 12.41
C LEU A 170 18.74 -0.27 12.56
N ASP A 171 19.75 0.06 13.35
CA ASP A 171 20.88 -0.84 13.63
C ASP A 171 20.46 -2.12 14.35
N ALA A 172 19.37 -2.05 15.14
CA ALA A 172 18.79 -3.21 15.80
C ALA A 172 17.95 -4.12 14.86
N THR A 173 17.85 -3.81 13.56
CA THR A 173 17.08 -4.60 12.57
C THR A 173 17.91 -5.69 11.87
N GLY A 174 19.13 -5.98 12.32
CA GLY A 174 20.02 -6.97 11.69
C GLY A 174 19.40 -8.37 11.52
N GLY A 175 18.52 -8.80 12.42
CA GLY A 175 17.76 -10.05 12.28
C GLY A 175 16.74 -10.02 11.14
N LEU A 176 16.00 -8.93 11.00
CA LEU A 176 15.06 -8.72 9.89
C LEU A 176 15.80 -8.66 8.56
N TRP A 177 16.93 -7.96 8.52
CA TRP A 177 17.79 -7.89 7.35
C TRP A 177 18.26 -9.28 6.94
N ARG A 178 18.80 -10.07 7.88
CA ARG A 178 19.30 -11.42 7.58
C ARG A 178 18.23 -12.34 6.99
N THR A 179 16.98 -12.18 7.42
CA THR A 179 15.84 -12.99 6.98
C THR A 179 15.03 -12.36 5.85
N GLN A 180 15.45 -11.17 5.37
CA GLN A 180 14.81 -10.42 4.30
C GLN A 180 13.32 -10.09 4.57
N GLN A 181 12.93 -9.97 5.84
CA GLN A 181 11.52 -9.77 6.22
C GLN A 181 10.94 -8.42 5.78
N LEU A 182 11.78 -7.44 5.44
CA LEU A 182 11.35 -6.13 4.94
C LEU A 182 11.45 -6.01 3.41
N ALA A 183 11.99 -7.03 2.73
CA ALA A 183 12.19 -6.99 1.29
C ALA A 183 10.84 -6.84 0.55
N GLY A 184 10.84 -6.03 -0.51
CA GLY A 184 9.65 -5.75 -1.34
C GLY A 184 8.62 -4.81 -0.70
N LYS A 185 8.70 -4.55 0.62
CA LYS A 185 7.77 -3.63 1.28
C LYS A 185 8.05 -2.18 0.84
N PRO A 186 7.03 -1.40 0.44
CA PRO A 186 7.20 0.02 0.17
C PRO A 186 7.64 0.78 1.42
N ALA A 187 8.52 1.75 1.23
CA ALA A 187 9.05 2.63 2.26
C ALA A 187 9.08 4.09 1.81
N GLY A 188 8.57 5.01 2.62
CA GLY A 188 8.67 6.46 2.41
C GLY A 188 9.40 7.15 3.56
N ILE A 189 9.84 8.38 3.35
CA ILE A 189 10.59 9.16 4.35
C ILE A 189 9.96 10.54 4.51
N PHE A 190 9.91 11.07 5.73
CA PHE A 190 9.55 12.44 6.05
C PHE A 190 10.42 12.98 7.18
N TYR A 191 10.56 14.31 7.29
CA TYR A 191 11.62 14.86 8.14
C TYR A 191 11.38 16.31 8.59
N SER A 192 12.17 16.77 9.55
CA SER A 192 12.21 18.17 9.98
C SER A 192 13.64 18.69 10.00
N THR A 193 13.86 19.91 9.52
CA THR A 193 15.17 20.59 9.58
C THR A 193 15.09 21.93 10.30
N GLY A 194 16.23 22.44 10.75
CA GLY A 194 16.27 23.79 11.34
C GLY A 194 16.17 24.90 10.29
N SER A 195 16.79 24.73 9.12
CA SER A 195 16.91 25.78 8.11
C SER A 195 16.69 25.26 6.68
N GLN A 196 16.53 26.20 5.73
CA GLN A 196 16.19 25.93 4.32
C GLN A 196 17.19 24.99 3.63
N GLY A 197 18.49 25.26 3.77
CA GLY A 197 19.55 24.40 3.22
C GLY A 197 20.05 23.32 4.20
N GLY A 198 19.49 23.24 5.41
CA GLY A 198 20.00 22.44 6.53
C GLY A 198 19.72 20.94 6.43
N GLY A 199 19.75 20.37 5.22
CA GLY A 199 19.60 18.94 4.97
C GLY A 199 18.19 18.50 4.56
N GLN A 200 17.40 19.39 3.96
CA GLN A 200 16.07 19.05 3.42
C GLN A 200 16.11 17.96 2.34
N GLU A 201 17.24 17.77 1.67
CA GLU A 201 17.39 16.74 0.64
C GLU A 201 18.39 15.68 1.07
N THR A 202 19.46 16.07 1.78
CA THR A 202 20.49 15.12 2.20
C THR A 202 20.02 14.18 3.31
N THR A 203 19.13 14.63 4.20
CA THR A 203 18.57 13.79 5.27
C THR A 203 17.82 12.57 4.74
N PRO A 204 16.83 12.72 3.82
CA PRO A 204 16.22 11.56 3.19
C PRO A 204 17.18 10.83 2.24
N LEU A 205 18.04 11.54 1.49
CA LEU A 205 19.00 10.90 0.56
C LEU A 205 19.93 9.91 1.28
N THR A 206 20.49 10.29 2.42
CA THR A 206 21.36 9.43 3.21
C THR A 206 20.60 8.29 3.88
N ALA A 207 19.33 8.50 4.24
CA ALA A 207 18.47 7.48 4.84
C ALA A 207 18.01 6.40 3.85
N ILE A 208 17.89 6.70 2.55
CA ILE A 208 17.54 5.72 1.50
C ILE A 208 18.48 4.50 1.52
N THR A 209 19.75 4.70 1.88
CA THR A 209 20.72 3.59 2.01
C THR A 209 20.21 2.47 2.93
N GLN A 210 19.54 2.82 4.03
CA GLN A 210 18.98 1.84 4.95
C GLN A 210 17.84 1.03 4.31
N LEU A 211 16.99 1.69 3.53
CA LEU A 211 15.88 1.04 2.83
C LEU A 211 16.39 0.05 1.77
N VAL A 212 17.37 0.47 0.99
CA VAL A 212 17.97 -0.34 -0.08
C VAL A 212 18.64 -1.59 0.48
N HIS A 213 19.37 -1.47 1.59
CA HIS A 213 20.02 -2.63 2.22
C HIS A 213 19.02 -3.66 2.78
N HIS A 214 17.82 -3.22 3.17
CA HIS A 214 16.70 -4.10 3.56
C HIS A 214 15.89 -4.64 2.38
N GLY A 215 16.21 -4.26 1.14
CA GLY A 215 15.46 -4.66 -0.05
C GLY A 215 14.09 -3.99 -0.18
N MET A 216 13.86 -2.88 0.52
CA MET A 216 12.59 -2.15 0.49
C MET A 216 12.44 -1.33 -0.80
N VAL A 217 11.20 -1.09 -1.22
CA VAL A 217 10.90 -0.25 -2.38
C VAL A 217 10.74 1.20 -1.92
N PHE A 218 11.69 2.06 -2.23
CA PHE A 218 11.56 3.48 -1.89
C PHE A 218 10.46 4.16 -2.73
N VAL A 219 9.48 4.75 -2.05
CA VAL A 219 8.35 5.49 -2.63
C VAL A 219 8.53 6.99 -2.32
N PRO A 220 9.11 7.77 -3.24
CA PRO A 220 9.21 9.23 -3.09
C PRO A 220 7.84 9.89 -3.32
N ILE A 221 7.67 11.14 -2.88
CA ILE A 221 6.51 11.96 -3.29
C ILE A 221 6.64 12.35 -4.77
N GLY A 222 7.88 12.59 -5.23
CA GLY A 222 8.10 13.23 -6.52
C GLY A 222 7.42 14.61 -6.57
N TYR A 223 6.90 14.99 -7.73
CA TYR A 223 6.12 16.22 -7.91
C TYR A 223 4.60 15.99 -7.84
N THR A 224 4.16 14.87 -7.24
CA THR A 224 2.74 14.46 -7.26
C THR A 224 1.83 15.37 -6.42
N PHE A 225 2.39 16.20 -5.53
CA PHE A 225 1.65 17.24 -4.80
C PHE A 225 1.33 18.49 -5.66
N GLY A 226 1.66 18.45 -6.96
CA GLY A 226 1.21 19.44 -7.93
C GLY A 226 1.79 20.84 -7.70
N ALA A 227 0.93 21.87 -7.82
CA ALA A 227 1.34 23.27 -7.71
C ALA A 227 2.06 23.60 -6.39
N GLY A 228 1.71 22.92 -5.29
CA GLY A 228 2.38 23.09 -4.00
C GLY A 228 3.86 22.69 -3.99
N MET A 229 4.36 21.97 -5.01
CA MET A 229 5.79 21.69 -5.18
C MET A 229 6.56 22.85 -5.83
N PHE A 230 5.85 23.76 -6.50
CA PHE A 230 6.42 24.91 -7.21
C PHE A 230 6.18 26.25 -6.47
N GLU A 231 5.66 26.18 -5.24
CA GLU A 231 5.49 27.34 -4.36
C GLU A 231 6.86 27.94 -4.00
N MET A 232 7.02 29.24 -4.25
CA MET A 232 8.28 29.98 -4.10
C MET A 232 8.13 31.30 -3.30
N GLU A 233 6.90 31.75 -3.02
CA GLU A 233 6.63 32.96 -2.24
C GLU A 233 6.74 32.69 -0.73
N LYS A 234 6.34 31.49 -0.29
CA LYS A 234 6.39 31.09 1.12
C LYS A 234 7.50 30.08 1.38
N VAL A 235 8.29 30.34 2.41
CA VAL A 235 9.30 29.39 2.91
C VAL A 235 8.59 28.13 3.44
N LYS A 236 8.80 27.00 2.76
CA LYS A 236 8.22 25.69 3.10
C LYS A 236 9.26 24.59 3.04
N GLY A 237 9.06 23.58 3.89
CA GLY A 237 9.81 22.35 3.84
C GLY A 237 9.34 21.38 2.76
N GLY A 238 9.90 20.17 2.83
CA GLY A 238 9.68 19.09 1.88
C GLY A 238 10.48 19.22 0.60
N SER A 239 10.58 18.10 -0.11
CA SER A 239 11.24 17.98 -1.39
C SER A 239 10.60 16.81 -2.17
N PRO A 240 11.04 16.51 -3.41
CA PRO A 240 10.58 15.31 -4.10
C PRO A 240 10.89 14.00 -3.34
N TYR A 241 11.84 14.01 -2.40
CA TYR A 241 12.20 12.84 -1.58
C TYR A 241 11.15 12.52 -0.50
N GLY A 242 10.35 13.49 -0.06
CA GLY A 242 9.46 13.33 1.09
C GLY A 242 8.92 14.66 1.62
N ALA A 243 7.87 14.60 2.43
CA ALA A 243 7.33 15.77 3.11
C ALA A 243 8.30 16.19 4.19
N GLY A 244 8.38 17.49 4.44
CA GLY A 244 9.21 17.98 5.52
C GLY A 244 8.81 19.36 5.98
N THR A 245 9.37 19.76 7.11
CA THR A 245 9.04 21.01 7.79
C THR A 245 10.28 21.71 8.32
N PHE A 246 10.24 23.03 8.40
CA PHE A 246 11.26 23.82 9.10
C PHE A 246 10.85 24.09 10.56
N ALA A 247 11.73 23.73 11.48
CA ALA A 247 11.61 24.07 12.90
C ALA A 247 12.20 25.44 13.24
N GLY A 248 13.04 26.03 12.37
CA GLY A 248 13.72 27.29 12.67
C GLY A 248 14.65 27.16 13.89
N ASP A 249 14.45 28.04 14.86
CA ASP A 249 15.05 28.00 16.20
C ASP A 249 14.36 27.01 17.16
N GLY A 250 13.40 26.22 16.67
CA GLY A 250 12.55 25.32 17.44
C GLY A 250 11.15 25.87 17.71
N THR A 251 10.89 27.15 17.43
CA THR A 251 9.58 27.77 17.65
C THR A 251 8.65 27.65 16.43
N ARG A 252 9.19 27.62 15.21
CA ARG A 252 8.40 27.55 13.98
C ARG A 252 7.70 26.19 13.88
N GLN A 253 6.37 26.22 13.78
CA GLN A 253 5.56 25.03 13.59
C GLN A 253 5.40 24.68 12.10
N PRO A 254 5.04 23.42 11.77
CA PRO A 254 4.68 23.07 10.40
C PRO A 254 3.63 24.02 9.84
N SER A 255 3.92 24.58 8.66
CA SER A 255 2.98 25.46 7.97
C SER A 255 1.86 24.65 7.31
N GLU A 256 0.78 25.32 6.94
CA GLU A 256 -0.37 24.69 6.27
C GLU A 256 0.05 23.91 5.02
N ILE A 257 0.86 24.51 4.14
CA ILE A 257 1.34 23.84 2.92
C ILE A 257 2.25 22.62 3.22
N GLU A 258 3.01 22.66 4.32
CA GLU A 258 3.83 21.50 4.75
C GLU A 258 2.93 20.36 5.26
N LEU A 259 1.85 20.70 5.96
CA LEU A 259 0.83 19.74 6.42
C LEU A 259 0.03 19.16 5.25
N GLU A 260 -0.37 19.98 4.28
CA GLU A 260 -1.03 19.51 3.05
C GLU A 260 -0.14 18.54 2.26
N GLN A 261 1.16 18.84 2.15
CA GLN A 261 2.12 17.94 1.51
C GLN A 261 2.25 16.63 2.29
N ALA A 262 2.24 16.68 3.62
CA ALA A 262 2.29 15.52 4.50
C ALA A 262 1.04 14.63 4.33
N PHE A 263 -0.16 15.24 4.32
CA PHE A 263 -1.41 14.55 4.01
C PHE A 263 -1.35 13.87 2.64
N HIS A 264 -0.89 14.60 1.62
CA HIS A 264 -0.72 14.06 0.27
C HIS A 264 0.24 12.87 0.24
N GLN A 265 1.39 12.96 0.92
CA GLN A 265 2.34 11.86 1.03
C GLN A 265 1.68 10.61 1.62
N GLY A 266 0.95 10.75 2.73
CA GLY A 266 0.26 9.64 3.38
C GLY A 266 -0.72 8.95 2.43
N LYS A 267 -1.57 9.73 1.76
CA LYS A 267 -2.57 9.22 0.82
C LYS A 267 -1.92 8.53 -0.39
N TYR A 268 -0.93 9.18 -0.99
CA TYR A 268 -0.20 8.67 -2.15
C TYR A 268 0.52 7.36 -1.82
N PHE A 269 1.26 7.34 -0.70
CA PHE A 269 1.99 6.18 -0.23
C PHE A 269 1.06 5.00 0.07
N ALA A 270 -0.03 5.24 0.81
CA ALA A 270 -1.00 4.20 1.15
C ALA A 270 -1.64 3.56 -0.10
N GLY A 271 -1.93 4.37 -1.13
CA GLY A 271 -2.40 3.88 -2.42
C GLY A 271 -1.40 2.96 -3.13
N ILE A 272 -0.10 3.22 -2.99
CA ILE A 272 0.96 2.35 -3.53
C ILE A 272 1.09 1.08 -2.69
N ALA A 273 1.13 1.20 -1.36
CA ALA A 273 1.19 0.06 -0.46
C ALA A 273 0.03 -0.93 -0.69
N LYS A 274 -1.18 -0.42 -0.90
CA LYS A 274 -2.34 -1.24 -1.24
C LYS A 274 -2.17 -2.01 -2.55
N LYS A 275 -1.54 -1.40 -3.56
CA LYS A 275 -1.29 -2.04 -4.87
C LYS A 275 -0.17 -3.08 -4.82
N LEU A 276 0.83 -2.89 -3.98
CA LEU A 276 1.97 -3.81 -3.82
C LEU A 276 1.68 -4.94 -2.82
N LYS A 277 0.57 -4.86 -2.06
CA LYS A 277 0.18 -5.93 -1.15
C LYS A 277 -0.08 -7.23 -1.94
N GLY A 278 0.67 -8.28 -1.59
CA GLY A 278 0.57 -9.61 -2.21
C GLY A 278 1.40 -9.80 -3.49
N THR A 279 2.22 -8.82 -3.90
CA THR A 279 3.16 -8.97 -5.02
C THR A 279 4.59 -9.35 -4.61
N ALA A 280 4.88 -9.31 -3.30
CA ALA A 280 6.18 -9.64 -2.71
C ALA A 280 6.16 -11.05 -2.09
#